data_AF-A0A6I1ZHB3-F1
#
_entry.id   AF-A0A6I1ZHB3-F1
#
_cell.length_a   1.000
_cell.length_b   1.000
_cell.length_c   1.000
_cell.angle_alpha   90.00
_cell.angle_beta   90.00
_cell.angle_gamma   90.00
#
_symmetry.space_group_name_H-M   'P 1'
#
loop_
_entity.id
_entity.type
_entity.pdbx_description
1 polymer ?
#
loop_
_entity_poly.entity_id
_entity_poly.type
_entity_poly.pdbx_seq_one_letter_code
_entity_poly.pdbx_strand_id
1 'polypeptide(L)'
;MWQVMGHETLVALLDNSLKGGNLSHAYLLVGPPHVGKMTLALNLAQALNCQGDQKPCGTCTSCQRIAGLRHADIQVIGLDGRAEIGIDQIREMERSATLKPFEGGNRVFIIDGAEHLSTEAANCLLK
;
A
#
# COMPACT_ATOMS: atom_id res chain seq x y z
N MET A 1 13.29 4.84 -6.62
CA MET A 1 13.81 5.81 -5.65
C MET A 1 12.66 6.22 -4.76
N TRP A 2 12.87 6.45 -3.46
CA TRP A 2 11.81 7.01 -2.60
C TRP A 2 11.49 8.44 -3.06
N GLN A 3 10.23 8.73 -3.35
CA GLN A 3 9.78 10.04 -3.84
C GLN A 3 9.24 10.96 -2.71
N VAL A 4 9.30 10.51 -1.46
CA VAL A 4 8.82 11.27 -0.31
C VAL A 4 9.94 12.18 0.19
N MET A 5 9.65 13.47 0.32
CA MET A 5 10.60 14.51 0.75
C MET A 5 10.30 14.94 2.19
N GLY A 6 11.34 15.23 3.00
CA GLY A 6 11.18 15.74 4.37
C GLY A 6 10.83 14.67 5.43
N HIS A 7 10.84 13.39 5.04
CA HIS A 7 10.57 12.25 5.91
C HIS A 7 11.70 11.21 5.87
N GLU A 8 12.95 11.67 5.78
CA GLU A 8 14.14 10.86 5.54
C GLU A 8 14.33 9.78 6.61
N THR A 9 14.07 10.14 7.88
CA THR A 9 14.21 9.19 9.00
C THR A 9 13.21 8.04 8.88
N LEU A 10 11.96 8.35 8.51
CA LEU A 10 10.91 7.34 8.33
C LEU A 10 11.20 6.45 7.12
N VAL A 11 11.62 7.06 6.02
CA VAL A 11 12.02 6.34 4.80
C VAL A 11 13.20 5.40 5.09
N ALA A 12 14.20 5.86 5.84
CA ALA A 12 15.35 5.04 6.23
C ALA A 12 14.95 3.85 7.12
N LEU A 13 14.00 4.04 8.04
CA LEU A 13 13.46 2.94 8.86
C LEU A 13 12.77 1.88 7.99
N LEU A 14 11.89 2.30 7.08
CA LEU A 14 11.21 1.38 6.16
C LEU A 14 12.19 0.65 5.25
N ASP A 15 13.17 1.36 4.69
CA ASP A 15 14.20 0.78 3.83
C ASP A 15 15.04 -0.28 4.56
N ASN A 16 15.41 -0.01 5.82
CA ASN A 16 16.12 -0.97 6.67
C ASN A 16 15.27 -2.19 6.99
N SER A 17 13.99 -2.01 7.34
CA SER A 17 13.06 -3.13 7.57
C SER A 17 12.86 -3.99 6.33
N LEU A 18 12.82 -3.36 5.14
CA LEU A 18 12.66 -4.04 3.85
C LEU A 18 13.90 -4.88 3.51
N LYS A 19 15.11 -4.34 3.73
CA LYS A 19 16.38 -5.08 3.56
C LYS A 19 16.52 -6.22 4.57
N GLY A 20 16.06 -6.02 5.80
CA GLY A 20 16.10 -7.02 6.86
C GLY A 20 15.03 -8.10 6.77
N GLY A 21 14.07 -7.99 5.85
CA GLY A 21 12.94 -8.94 5.75
C GLY A 21 11.96 -8.87 6.92
N ASN A 22 11.98 -7.79 7.70
CA ASN A 22 11.21 -7.62 8.94
C ASN A 22 10.07 -6.59 8.78
N LEU A 23 9.46 -6.51 7.60
CA LEU A 23 8.31 -5.64 7.41
C LEU A 23 7.07 -6.21 8.11
N SER A 24 6.36 -5.33 8.82
CA SER A 24 5.01 -5.61 9.30
C SER A 24 4.05 -5.89 8.12
N HIS A 25 3.01 -6.67 8.40
CA HIS A 25 1.92 -6.95 7.46
C HIS A 25 0.99 -5.75 7.26
N ALA A 26 0.98 -4.79 8.19
CA ALA A 26 0.13 -3.60 8.13
C ALA A 26 0.85 -2.36 8.67
N TYR A 27 0.55 -1.20 8.06
CA TYR A 27 1.03 0.12 8.45
C TYR A 27 -0.12 1.14 8.42
N LEU A 28 -0.23 1.95 9.47
CA LEU A 28 -1.13 3.10 9.52
C LEU A 28 -0.33 4.38 9.30
N LEU A 29 -0.59 5.08 8.19
CA LEU A 29 0.06 6.35 7.88
C LEU A 29 -0.81 7.50 8.38
N VAL A 30 -0.31 8.24 9.38
CA VAL A 30 -1.03 9.36 10.00
C VAL A 30 -0.31 10.67 9.71
N GLY A 31 -1.08 11.70 9.36
CA GLY A 31 -0.56 13.04 9.13
C GLY A 31 -1.56 13.93 8.40
N PRO A 32 -1.25 15.24 8.26
CA PRO A 32 -2.13 16.19 7.57
C PRO A 32 -2.47 15.78 6.13
N PRO A 33 -3.55 16.31 5.55
CA PRO A 33 -3.82 16.17 4.11
C PRO A 33 -2.61 16.63 3.28
N HIS A 34 -2.37 15.98 2.14
CA HIS A 34 -1.31 16.32 1.18
C HIS A 34 0.15 16.20 1.66
N VAL A 35 0.41 15.66 2.86
CA VAL A 35 1.79 15.42 3.35
C VAL A 35 2.54 14.29 2.63
N GLY A 36 1.90 13.60 1.67
CA GLY A 36 2.53 12.52 0.90
C GLY A 36 2.25 11.10 1.42
N LYS A 37 1.20 10.88 2.22
CA LYS A 37 0.80 9.55 2.72
C LYS A 37 0.60 8.53 1.59
N MET A 38 -0.19 8.89 0.58
CA MET A 38 -0.44 8.04 -0.59
C MET A 38 0.84 7.77 -1.37
N THR A 39 1.68 8.79 -1.58
CA THR A 39 2.99 8.64 -2.22
C THR A 39 3.89 7.65 -1.48
N LEU A 40 3.91 7.72 -0.14
CA LEU A 40 4.66 6.78 0.68
C LEU A 40 4.12 5.36 0.57
N ALA A 41 2.80 5.18 0.62
CA ALA A 41 2.14 3.88 0.45
C ALA A 41 2.48 3.24 -0.90
N LEU A 42 2.42 4.03 -1.98
CA LEU A 42 2.80 3.57 -3.33
C LEU A 42 4.30 3.26 -3.44
N ASN A 43 5.17 4.06 -2.85
CA ASN A 43 6.61 3.78 -2.85
C ASN A 43 6.95 2.50 -2.09
N LEU A 44 6.26 2.22 -0.98
CA LEU A 44 6.44 0.97 -0.22
C LEU A 44 5.94 -0.22 -1.05
N ALA A 45 4.77 -0.10 -1.69
CA ALA A 45 4.26 -1.11 -2.62
C ALA A 45 5.23 -1.37 -3.79
N GLN A 46 5.81 -0.31 -4.36
CA GLN A 46 6.86 -0.42 -5.37
C GLN A 46 8.07 -1.16 -4.82
N ALA A 47 8.54 -0.83 -3.62
CA ALA A 47 9.71 -1.44 -3.03
C ALA A 47 9.53 -2.95 -2.80
N LEU A 48 8.34 -3.36 -2.37
CA LEU A 48 7.97 -4.77 -2.16
C LEU A 48 7.94 -5.61 -3.45
N ASN A 49 7.55 -5.01 -4.57
CA ASN A 49 7.43 -5.70 -5.86
C ASN A 49 8.52 -5.32 -6.87
N CYS A 50 9.51 -4.52 -6.44
CA CYS A 50 10.59 -4.06 -7.29
C CYS A 50 11.51 -5.22 -7.69
N GLN A 51 11.83 -5.27 -8.99
CA GLN A 51 12.71 -6.25 -9.61
C GLN A 51 14.15 -5.76 -9.78
N GLY A 52 14.42 -4.47 -9.56
CA GLY A 52 15.76 -3.91 -9.58
C GLY A 52 16.49 -4.03 -8.23
N ASP A 53 17.81 -3.85 -8.25
CA ASP A 53 18.68 -4.00 -7.07
C ASP A 53 18.42 -2.94 -6.00
N GLN A 54 18.25 -1.68 -6.42
CA GLN A 54 17.89 -0.58 -5.52
C GLN A 54 16.37 -0.46 -5.44
N LYS A 55 15.78 -0.85 -4.31
CA LYS A 55 14.32 -0.88 -4.12
C LYS A 55 13.83 0.35 -3.33
N PRO A 56 12.74 1.01 -3.75
CA PRO A 56 12.13 0.90 -5.07
C PRO A 56 13.08 1.46 -6.14
N CYS A 57 13.10 0.93 -7.37
CA CYS A 57 13.98 1.48 -8.42
C CYS A 57 13.31 2.60 -9.21
N GLY A 58 11.98 2.52 -9.41
CA GLY A 58 11.19 3.50 -10.15
C GLY A 58 11.20 3.32 -11.67
N THR A 59 12.06 2.45 -12.20
CA THR A 59 12.26 2.28 -13.65
C THR A 59 11.86 0.91 -14.19
N CYS A 60 11.79 -0.13 -13.34
CA CYS A 60 11.35 -1.45 -13.78
C CYS A 60 9.85 -1.49 -14.09
N THR A 61 9.42 -2.48 -14.85
CA THR A 61 8.02 -2.66 -15.28
C THR A 61 7.06 -2.68 -14.09
N SER A 62 7.39 -3.39 -13.01
CA SER A 62 6.55 -3.41 -11.81
C SER A 62 6.42 -2.01 -11.19
N CYS A 63 7.54 -1.30 -10.97
CA CYS A 63 7.51 0.06 -10.41
C CYS A 63 6.67 1.02 -11.27
N GLN A 64 6.83 0.98 -12.60
CA GLN A 64 6.07 1.83 -13.52
C GLN A 64 4.58 1.48 -13.55
N ARG A 65 4.22 0.20 -13.48
CA ARG A 65 2.81 -0.24 -13.38
C ARG A 65 2.17 0.21 -12.07
N ILE A 66 2.88 0.09 -10.96
CA ILE A 66 2.40 0.52 -9.64
C ILE A 66 2.24 2.04 -9.61
N ALA A 67 3.19 2.80 -10.15
CA ALA A 67 3.09 4.26 -10.27
C ALA A 67 1.83 4.70 -11.04
N GLY A 68 1.43 3.92 -12.04
CA GLY A 68 0.22 4.15 -12.81
C GLY A 68 -1.03 3.43 -12.30
N LEU A 69 -1.01 2.84 -11.10
CA LEU A 69 -2.11 2.04 -10.53
C LEU A 69 -2.66 0.94 -11.47
N ARG A 70 -1.76 0.32 -12.25
CA ARG A 70 -2.08 -0.73 -13.24
C ARG A 70 -1.45 -2.08 -12.91
N HIS A 71 -0.95 -2.25 -11.68
CA HIS A 71 -0.32 -3.48 -11.23
C HIS A 71 -1.38 -4.42 -10.64
N ALA A 72 -1.47 -5.66 -11.11
CA ALA A 72 -2.57 -6.57 -10.78
C ALA A 72 -2.65 -6.93 -9.28
N ASP A 73 -1.52 -6.82 -8.59
CA ASP A 73 -1.40 -7.13 -7.15
C ASP A 73 -1.47 -5.92 -6.23
N ILE A 74 -1.71 -4.72 -6.77
CA ILE A 74 -1.93 -3.51 -5.97
C ILE A 74 -3.37 -3.05 -6.15
N GLN A 75 -4.09 -2.92 -5.04
CA GLN A 75 -5.45 -2.41 -5.06
C GLN A 75 -5.57 -1.23 -4.10
N VAL A 76 -6.13 -0.13 -4.60
CA VAL A 76 -6.51 1.03 -3.78
C VAL A 76 -8.00 0.93 -3.50
N ILE A 77 -8.38 1.07 -2.23
CA ILE A 77 -9.75 1.04 -1.75
C ILE A 77 -10.01 2.39 -1.11
N GLY A 78 -11.06 3.07 -1.52
CA GLY A 78 -11.44 4.36 -0.95
C GLY A 78 -12.94 4.54 -0.95
N LEU A 79 -13.36 5.80 -0.99
CA LEU A 79 -14.77 6.17 -0.95
C LEU A 79 -15.52 5.85 -2.25
N ASP A 80 -14.86 5.84 -3.41
CA ASP A 80 -15.47 5.51 -4.72
C ASP A 80 -16.83 6.18 -4.97
N GLY A 81 -16.96 7.47 -4.61
CA GLY A 81 -18.18 8.26 -4.74
C GLY A 81 -19.25 8.02 -3.66
N ARG A 82 -18.93 7.23 -2.64
CA ARG A 82 -19.75 6.95 -1.45
C ARG A 82 -19.33 7.83 -0.28
N ALA A 83 -20.15 7.83 0.79
CA ALA A 83 -19.86 8.56 2.03
C ALA A 83 -18.94 7.78 3.00
N GLU A 84 -18.86 6.47 2.84
CA GLU A 84 -18.07 5.57 3.69
C GLU A 84 -17.50 4.39 2.91
N ILE A 85 -16.45 3.78 3.45
CA ILE A 85 -15.86 2.53 2.97
C ILE A 85 -16.61 1.38 3.66
N GLY A 86 -17.55 0.78 2.93
CA GLY A 86 -18.43 -0.25 3.46
C GLY A 86 -17.79 -1.63 3.59
N ILE A 87 -18.42 -2.49 4.41
CA ILE A 87 -17.95 -3.85 4.71
C ILE A 87 -17.75 -4.73 3.46
N ASP A 88 -18.59 -4.59 2.43
CA ASP A 88 -18.50 -5.44 1.24
C ASP A 88 -17.17 -5.24 0.48
N GLN A 89 -16.67 -4.00 0.43
CA GLN A 89 -15.38 -3.67 -0.19
C GLN A 89 -14.23 -4.34 0.58
N ILE A 90 -14.30 -4.31 1.92
CA ILE A 90 -13.30 -4.95 2.78
C ILE A 90 -13.35 -6.48 2.69
N ARG A 91 -14.54 -7.08 2.63
CA ARG A 91 -14.67 -8.54 2.43
C ARG A 91 -14.17 -8.99 1.07
N GLU A 92 -14.37 -8.20 0.03
CA GLU A 92 -13.81 -8.48 -1.29
C GLU A 92 -12.28 -8.39 -1.28
N MET A 93 -11.73 -7.39 -0.58
CA MET A 93 -10.30 -7.26 -0.33
C MET A 93 -9.74 -8.47 0.40
N GLU A 94 -10.33 -8.89 1.53
CA GLU A 94 -9.88 -10.05 2.31
C GLU A 94 -9.90 -11.34 1.49
N ARG A 95 -10.99 -11.58 0.74
CA ARG A 95 -11.05 -12.73 -0.19
C ARG A 95 -9.92 -12.68 -1.20
N SER A 96 -9.68 -11.51 -1.79
CA SER A 96 -8.58 -11.27 -2.72
C SER A 96 -7.20 -11.41 -2.09
N ALA A 97 -7.06 -11.16 -0.79
CA ALA A 97 -5.81 -11.27 -0.05
C ALA A 97 -5.37 -12.73 0.17
N THR A 98 -6.32 -13.66 0.21
CA THR A 98 -6.03 -15.11 0.33
C THR A 98 -5.45 -15.73 -0.95
N LEU A 99 -5.58 -15.05 -2.08
CA LEU A 99 -5.09 -15.51 -3.37
C LEU A 99 -3.60 -15.22 -3.52
N LYS A 100 -2.89 -16.08 -4.24
CA LYS A 100 -1.48 -15.83 -4.58
C LYS A 100 -1.36 -14.58 -5.46
N PRO A 101 -0.28 -13.79 -5.30
CA PRO A 101 0.04 -12.70 -6.23
C PRO A 101 0.11 -13.20 -7.68
N PHE A 102 -0.37 -12.39 -8.61
CA PHE A 102 -0.46 -12.73 -10.03
C PHE A 102 0.85 -12.46 -10.78
N GLU A 103 1.46 -11.30 -10.57
CA GLU A 103 2.70 -10.88 -11.26
C GLU A 103 3.80 -10.37 -10.32
N GLY A 104 3.45 -9.95 -9.10
CA GLY A 104 4.38 -9.49 -8.07
C GLY A 104 4.81 -10.58 -7.10
N GLY A 105 5.70 -10.22 -6.17
CA GLY A 105 6.06 -11.07 -5.02
C GLY A 105 5.08 -10.91 -3.85
N ASN A 106 4.42 -9.76 -3.76
CA ASN A 106 3.52 -9.40 -2.67
C ASN A 106 2.23 -8.76 -3.21
N ARG A 107 1.11 -9.09 -2.57
CA ARG A 107 -0.17 -8.41 -2.78
C ARG A 107 -0.33 -7.31 -1.75
N VAL A 108 -0.64 -6.10 -2.20
CA VAL A 108 -0.71 -4.91 -1.33
C VAL A 108 -2.04 -4.22 -1.53
N PHE A 109 -2.70 -3.92 -0.42
CA PHE A 109 -3.94 -3.16 -0.38
C PHE A 109 -3.67 -1.81 0.29
N ILE A 110 -4.15 -0.74 -0.33
CA ILE A 110 -4.02 0.62 0.20
C ILE A 110 -5.44 1.12 0.48
N ILE A 111 -5.74 1.35 1.75
CA ILE A 111 -7.00 1.96 2.16
C ILE A 111 -6.78 3.47 2.24
N ASP A 112 -7.35 4.22 1.30
CA ASP A 112 -7.31 5.68 1.26
C ASP A 112 -8.46 6.26 2.06
N GLY A 113 -8.14 7.03 3.09
CA GLY A 113 -9.14 7.55 4.03
C GLY A 113 -9.69 6.49 4.98
N ALA A 114 -8.81 5.77 5.69
CA ALA A 114 -9.19 4.74 6.66
C ALA A 114 -10.12 5.26 7.78
N GLU A 115 -10.10 6.55 8.07
CA GLU A 115 -11.05 7.23 8.96
C GLU A 115 -12.51 7.17 8.47
N HIS A 116 -12.74 6.84 7.20
CA HIS A 116 -14.07 6.67 6.61
C HIS A 116 -14.54 5.22 6.54
N LEU A 117 -13.83 4.28 7.17
CA LEU A 117 -14.31 2.90 7.33
C LEU A 117 -15.59 2.89 8.15
N SER A 118 -16.61 2.17 7.67
CA SER A 118 -17.76 1.84 8.51
C SER A 118 -17.28 1.02 9.72
N THR A 119 -18.05 1.04 10.81
CA THR A 119 -17.68 0.29 12.03
C THR A 119 -17.56 -1.21 11.74
N GLU A 120 -18.45 -1.74 10.90
CA GLU A 120 -18.45 -3.13 10.48
C GLU A 120 -17.27 -3.46 9.57
N ALA A 121 -16.89 -2.53 8.68
CA ALA A 121 -15.72 -2.67 7.81
C ALA A 121 -14.42 -2.72 8.63
N ALA A 122 -14.25 -1.82 9.60
CA ALA A 122 -13.09 -1.80 10.49
C ALA A 122 -12.98 -3.07 11.35
N ASN A 123 -14.10 -3.56 11.89
CA ASN A 123 -14.15 -4.79 12.68
C ASN A 123 -13.86 -6.05 11.84
N CYS A 124 -14.08 -6.00 10.52
CA CYS A 124 -13.77 -7.11 9.63
C CYS A 124 -12.26 -7.37 9.59
N LEU A 125 -11.46 -6.30 9.48
CA LEU A 125 -10.00 -6.35 9.39
C LEU A 125 -9.28 -6.91 10.64
N LEU A 126 -9.99 -7.04 11.76
CA LEU A 126 -9.45 -7.52 13.04
C LEU A 126 -9.62 -9.03 13.26
N LYS A 127 -10.31 -9.71 12.34
CA LYS A 127 -10.59 -11.15 12.43
C LYS A 127 -9.58 -11.95 11.62
#